data_AF-A0A372RG00-F1
#
_entry.id   AF-A0A372RG00-F1
#
_cell.length_a   1.000
_cell.length_b   1.000
_cell.length_c   1.000
_cell.angle_alpha   90.00
_cell.angle_beta   90.00
_cell.angle_gamma   90.00
#
_symmetry.space_group_name_H-M   'P 1'
#
loop_
_entity.id
_entity.type
_entity.pdbx_description
1 polymer ?
#
loop_
_entity_poly.entity_id
_entity_poly.type
_entity_poly.pdbx_seq_one_letter_code
_entity_poly.pdbx_strand_id
1 'polypeptide(L)'
;MQPVQLNELFYQPPNDDNFYLITFVKLSENGTLQLSENFENNYDFEFFYDASLPYYHVTCKLFPRSLIIDILNKNIYGIDFNVNDLRYKDPLTVKQKINLEKNLTLYLPSLQEQILKSDLNNASIDQILTPQQALQSNELKLFYQPSGDINIYNVTCNSILQDYHQNVDDNYDYEFFYEIPDDIRHVTCKFLPSSLIIGILNKKIYGINFDVNEFKRKHTLTLQQKFNLKLNLKNRIHEIGF
;
A
#
# COMPACT_ATOMS: atom_id res chain seq x y z
N MET A 1 9.01 -28.41 3.53
CA MET A 1 8.82 -26.99 3.17
C MET A 1 10.03 -26.24 3.67
N GLN A 2 10.73 -25.50 2.80
CA GLN A 2 11.72 -24.51 3.25
C GLN A 2 10.96 -23.33 3.86
N PRO A 3 11.41 -22.77 5.00
CA PRO A 3 10.81 -21.56 5.55
C PRO A 3 10.99 -20.41 4.56
N VAL A 4 9.97 -19.58 4.39
CA VAL A 4 10.05 -18.35 3.60
C VAL A 4 11.14 -17.49 4.23
N GLN A 5 12.25 -17.29 3.52
CA GLN A 5 13.32 -16.44 4.00
C GLN A 5 12.88 -14.99 3.80
N LEU A 6 12.77 -14.24 4.90
CA LEU A 6 12.48 -12.82 4.86
C LEU A 6 13.65 -12.10 4.20
N ASN A 7 13.52 -11.87 2.91
CA ASN A 7 14.47 -11.03 2.19
C ASN A 7 13.90 -9.63 2.02
N GLU A 8 12.58 -9.46 1.92
CA GLU A 8 11.96 -8.18 1.57
C GLU A 8 10.58 -7.96 2.20
N LEU A 9 10.27 -6.71 2.59
CA LEU A 9 8.93 -6.29 3.00
C LEU A 9 8.71 -4.79 2.82
N PHE A 10 7.46 -4.39 2.60
CA PHE A 10 7.05 -2.98 2.71
C PHE A 10 6.90 -2.58 4.18
N TYR A 11 7.40 -1.40 4.52
CA TYR A 11 7.34 -0.82 5.85
C TYR A 11 7.06 0.67 5.80
N GLN A 12 6.39 1.18 6.84
CA GLN A 12 6.26 2.61 7.09
C GLN A 12 6.59 2.87 8.56
N PRO A 13 7.69 3.59 8.86
CA PRO A 13 8.01 3.93 10.24
C PRO A 13 6.99 4.90 10.82
N PRO A 14 6.77 4.88 12.15
CA PRO A 14 5.94 5.86 12.83
C PRO A 14 6.42 7.30 12.54
N ASN A 15 5.47 8.23 12.40
CA ASN A 15 5.73 9.66 12.14
C ASN A 15 6.48 9.96 10.83
N ASP A 16 6.38 9.05 9.87
CA ASP A 16 6.86 9.24 8.50
C ASP A 16 5.69 8.98 7.55
N ASP A 17 5.54 9.82 6.53
CA ASP A 17 4.49 9.69 5.52
C ASP A 17 4.92 8.85 4.31
N ASN A 18 6.14 8.33 4.34
CA ASN A 18 6.72 7.57 3.24
C ASN A 18 6.65 6.06 3.46
N PHE A 19 6.56 5.34 2.35
CA PHE A 19 6.64 3.89 2.32
C PHE A 19 8.04 3.48 1.91
N TYR A 20 8.51 2.37 2.46
CA TYR A 20 9.84 1.87 2.19
C TYR A 20 9.77 0.38 1.87
N LEU A 21 10.51 -0.04 0.85
CA LEU A 21 10.84 -1.45 0.68
C LEU A 21 12.13 -1.72 1.46
N ILE A 22 12.04 -2.63 2.41
CA ILE A 22 13.15 -3.03 3.27
C ILE A 22 13.63 -4.39 2.82
N THR A 23 14.92 -4.50 2.56
CA THR A 23 15.58 -5.77 2.23
C THR A 23 16.50 -6.17 3.37
N PHE A 24 16.44 -7.43 3.78
CA PHE A 24 17.31 -8.02 4.80
C PHE A 24 18.22 -9.05 4.16
N VAL A 25 19.53 -8.79 4.21
CA VAL A 25 20.56 -9.71 3.72
C VAL A 25 21.30 -10.29 4.92
N LYS A 26 21.10 -11.58 5.16
CA LYS A 26 21.79 -12.29 6.23
C LYS A 26 23.29 -12.40 5.91
N LEU A 27 24.12 -11.99 6.86
CA LEU A 27 25.57 -12.18 6.79
C LEU A 27 25.93 -13.58 7.29
N SER A 28 26.90 -14.24 6.63
CA SER A 28 27.43 -15.51 7.10
C SER A 28 28.27 -15.34 8.37
N GLU A 29 28.55 -16.43 9.10
CA GLU A 29 29.42 -16.42 10.30
C GLU A 29 30.83 -15.87 10.02
N ASN A 30 31.27 -15.89 8.76
CA ASN A 30 32.56 -15.35 8.33
C ASN A 30 32.47 -13.87 7.87
N GLY A 31 31.34 -13.20 8.08
CA GLY A 31 31.10 -11.81 7.65
C GLY A 31 30.97 -11.63 6.14
N THR A 32 30.88 -12.71 5.36
CA THR A 32 30.64 -12.64 3.93
C THR A 32 29.14 -12.55 3.66
N LEU A 33 28.74 -11.56 2.86
CA LEU A 33 27.35 -11.43 2.38
C LEU A 33 27.00 -12.66 1.54
N GLN A 34 25.91 -13.36 1.88
CA GLN A 34 25.28 -14.29 0.94
C GLN A 34 24.50 -13.47 -0.09
N LEU A 35 25.23 -12.81 -1.00
CA LEU A 35 24.62 -12.06 -2.11
C LEU A 35 24.03 -13.07 -3.10
N SER A 36 22.72 -13.01 -3.32
CA SER A 36 22.15 -13.45 -4.59
C SER A 36 22.64 -12.48 -5.68
N GLU A 37 23.11 -12.99 -6.82
CA GLU A 37 23.89 -12.26 -7.84
C GLU A 37 23.24 -11.03 -8.51
N ASN A 38 22.07 -10.54 -8.06
CA ASN A 38 21.26 -9.53 -8.77
C ASN A 38 20.95 -8.25 -7.99
N PHE A 39 21.63 -7.93 -6.89
CA PHE A 39 21.42 -6.63 -6.22
C PHE A 39 22.12 -5.51 -7.01
N GLU A 40 21.42 -4.91 -7.97
CA GLU A 40 21.75 -3.55 -8.40
C GLU A 40 21.67 -2.63 -7.17
N ASN A 41 22.74 -1.87 -6.87
CA ASN A 41 22.86 -0.91 -5.77
C ASN A 41 21.89 0.28 -5.93
N ASN A 42 20.59 0.01 -5.96
CA ASN A 42 19.53 0.98 -6.20
C ASN A 42 18.65 1.09 -4.94
N TYR A 43 19.32 1.29 -3.80
CA TYR A 43 18.73 1.58 -2.50
C TYR A 43 19.10 3.01 -2.09
N ASP A 44 18.25 3.65 -1.28
CA ASP A 44 18.43 5.05 -0.89
C ASP A 44 19.09 5.21 0.50
N PHE A 45 19.07 4.14 1.30
CA PHE A 45 19.71 4.07 2.60
C PHE A 45 20.08 2.63 2.96
N GLU A 46 21.15 2.46 3.72
CA GLU A 46 21.59 1.17 4.24
C GLU A 46 22.18 1.30 5.65
N PHE A 47 22.09 0.22 6.41
CA PHE A 47 22.73 0.10 7.72
C PHE A 47 22.93 -1.38 8.08
N PHE A 48 23.70 -1.65 9.13
CA PHE A 48 23.91 -3.00 9.65
C PHE A 48 23.16 -3.16 10.97
N TYR A 49 22.46 -4.29 11.11
CA TYR A 49 21.81 -4.70 12.34
C TYR A 49 22.64 -5.79 13.03
N ASP A 50 23.19 -5.47 14.20
CA ASP A 50 24.12 -6.31 14.94
C ASP A 50 23.70 -6.64 16.38
N ALA A 51 22.46 -6.28 16.76
CA ALA A 51 21.98 -6.47 18.12
C ALA A 51 21.89 -7.94 18.56
N SER A 52 21.76 -8.88 17.62
CA SER A 52 21.84 -10.33 17.90
C SER A 52 22.15 -11.11 16.62
N LEU A 53 22.78 -12.28 16.76
CA LEU A 53 22.95 -13.20 15.65
C LEU A 53 21.57 -13.70 15.16
N PRO A 54 21.34 -13.77 13.84
CA PRO A 54 22.31 -13.45 12.79
C PRO A 54 22.39 -11.96 12.44
N TYR A 55 23.59 -11.51 12.04
CA TYR A 55 23.82 -10.16 11.54
C TYR A 55 23.09 -9.94 10.22
N TYR A 56 22.45 -8.78 10.06
CA TYR A 56 21.78 -8.40 8.82
C TYR A 56 22.40 -7.12 8.25
N HIS A 57 22.64 -7.13 6.95
CA HIS A 57 22.73 -5.91 6.16
C HIS A 57 21.32 -5.53 5.72
N VAL A 58 20.90 -4.31 6.05
CA VAL A 58 19.55 -3.82 5.80
C VAL A 58 19.63 -2.70 4.77
N THR A 59 18.93 -2.87 3.66
CA THR A 59 18.80 -1.80 2.65
C THR A 59 17.37 -1.31 2.58
N CYS A 60 17.21 0.00 2.41
CA CYS A 60 15.93 0.67 2.36
C CYS A 60 15.80 1.41 1.03
N LYS A 61 14.68 1.21 0.36
CA LYS A 61 14.30 1.95 -0.84
C LYS A 61 13.01 2.71 -0.59
N LEU A 62 13.00 4.00 -0.89
CA LEU A 62 11.85 4.89 -0.78
C LEU A 62 10.86 4.59 -1.91
N PHE A 63 9.60 4.37 -1.54
CA PHE A 63 8.49 4.24 -2.46
C PHE A 63 7.54 5.42 -2.24
N PRO A 64 7.50 6.40 -3.16
CA PRO A 64 6.57 7.52 -3.05
C PRO A 64 5.12 7.00 -3.12
N ARG A 65 4.19 7.76 -2.52
CA ARG A 65 2.78 7.37 -2.44
C ARG A 65 2.14 7.11 -3.80
N SER A 66 2.51 7.88 -4.82
CA SER A 66 2.07 7.65 -6.21
C SER A 66 2.40 6.24 -6.67
N LEU A 67 3.66 5.81 -6.48
CA LEU A 67 4.09 4.46 -6.83
C LEU A 67 3.36 3.38 -6.02
N ILE A 68 3.11 3.62 -4.73
CA ILE A 68 2.31 2.70 -3.92
C ILE A 68 0.90 2.55 -4.50
N ILE A 69 0.27 3.65 -4.91
CA ILE A 69 -1.05 3.64 -5.55
C ILE A 69 -1.01 2.88 -6.87
N ASP A 70 0.03 3.04 -7.69
CA ASP A 70 0.18 2.31 -8.94
C ASP A 70 0.35 0.81 -8.70
N ILE A 71 1.19 0.43 -7.72
CA ILE A 71 1.37 -0.97 -7.32
C ILE A 71 0.04 -1.55 -6.85
N LEU A 72 -0.73 -0.84 -6.03
CA LEU A 72 -2.05 -1.28 -5.56
C LEU A 72 -3.03 -1.45 -6.73
N ASN A 73 -3.14 -0.43 -7.59
CA ASN A 73 -4.04 -0.47 -8.76
C ASN A 73 -3.69 -1.60 -9.72
N LYS A 74 -2.40 -1.82 -9.98
CA LYS A 74 -1.91 -2.89 -10.85
C LYS A 74 -2.16 -4.28 -10.25
N ASN A 75 -1.82 -4.48 -8.98
CA ASN A 75 -1.87 -5.81 -8.35
C ASN A 75 -3.27 -6.22 -7.89
N ILE A 76 -4.16 -5.26 -7.61
CA ILE A 76 -5.52 -5.55 -7.13
C ILE A 76 -6.55 -5.44 -8.25
N TYR A 77 -6.51 -4.37 -9.03
CA TYR A 77 -7.52 -4.07 -10.04
C TYR A 77 -7.05 -4.31 -11.48
N GLY A 78 -5.75 -4.48 -11.70
CA GLY A 78 -5.17 -4.67 -13.03
C GLY A 78 -5.05 -3.38 -13.84
N ILE A 79 -5.15 -2.20 -13.21
CA ILE A 79 -4.94 -0.91 -13.91
C ILE A 79 -3.45 -0.58 -13.90
N ASP A 80 -2.86 -0.44 -15.08
CA ASP A 80 -1.51 0.09 -15.23
C ASP A 80 -1.58 1.51 -15.78
N PHE A 81 -1.32 2.51 -14.92
CA PHE A 81 -1.30 3.92 -15.31
C PHE A 81 -0.01 4.34 -16.04
N ASN A 82 0.89 3.38 -16.35
CA ASN A 82 2.16 3.58 -17.05
C ASN A 82 2.97 4.76 -16.51
N VAL A 83 3.41 4.61 -15.25
CA VAL A 83 4.22 5.64 -14.59
C VAL A 83 5.67 5.46 -14.99
N ASN A 84 6.06 6.17 -16.05
CA ASN A 84 7.46 6.27 -16.51
C ASN A 84 8.38 7.03 -15.53
N ASP A 85 7.87 7.46 -14.36
CA ASP A 85 8.56 8.40 -13.46
C ASP A 85 9.04 7.76 -12.15
N LEU A 86 9.58 6.54 -12.24
CA LEU A 86 10.16 5.80 -11.12
C LEU A 86 11.53 6.32 -10.64
N ARG A 87 11.96 7.49 -11.09
CA ARG A 87 13.25 8.10 -10.70
C ARG A 87 13.04 9.20 -9.67
N TYR A 88 12.22 8.94 -8.65
CA TYR A 88 12.20 9.81 -7.49
C TYR A 88 13.59 9.74 -6.84
N LYS A 89 14.35 10.83 -6.97
CA LYS A 89 15.77 10.91 -6.60
C LYS A 89 16.01 11.88 -5.44
N ASP A 90 14.96 12.25 -4.71
CA ASP A 90 15.19 13.07 -3.52
C ASP A 90 15.83 12.18 -2.45
N PRO A 91 17.06 12.51 -2.01
CA PRO A 91 17.74 11.72 -1.00
C PRO A 91 16.97 11.79 0.30
N LEU A 92 16.92 10.68 1.04
CA LEU A 92 16.33 10.66 2.38
C LEU A 92 17.02 11.69 3.26
N THR A 93 16.21 12.48 3.96
CA THR A 93 16.68 13.38 5.01
C THR A 93 17.33 12.58 6.13
N VAL A 94 18.25 13.23 6.86
CA VAL A 94 18.90 12.62 8.05
C VAL A 94 17.85 12.16 9.07
N LYS A 95 16.76 12.92 9.24
CA LYS A 95 15.67 12.56 10.14
C LYS A 95 14.97 11.25 9.72
N GLN A 96 14.71 11.06 8.43
CA GLN A 96 14.11 9.81 7.91
C GLN A 96 15.05 8.62 8.13
N LYS A 97 16.35 8.77 7.85
CA LYS A 97 17.36 7.72 8.06
C LYS A 97 17.43 7.26 9.52
N ILE A 98 17.54 8.21 10.45
CA ILE A 98 17.55 7.92 11.89
C ILE A 98 16.25 7.26 12.33
N ASN A 99 15.10 7.72 11.83
CA ASN A 99 13.81 7.15 12.17
C ASN A 99 13.68 5.70 11.67
N LEU A 100 14.10 5.42 10.44
CA LEU A 100 14.12 4.07 9.87
C LEU A 100 15.00 3.13 10.67
N GLU A 101 16.26 3.49 10.87
CA GLU A 101 17.23 2.65 11.57
C GLU A 101 16.77 2.34 13.00
N LYS A 102 16.32 3.36 13.74
CA LYS A 102 15.83 3.19 15.12
C LYS A 102 14.62 2.26 15.20
N ASN A 103 13.61 2.48 14.35
CA ASN A 103 12.38 1.70 14.43
C ASN A 103 12.56 0.27 13.90
N LEU A 104 13.32 0.09 12.82
CA LEU A 104 13.63 -1.25 12.31
C LEU A 104 14.46 -2.03 13.34
N THR A 105 15.46 -1.41 13.98
CA THR A 105 16.25 -2.07 15.04
C THR A 105 15.38 -2.54 16.20
N LEU A 106 14.37 -1.75 16.59
CA LEU A 106 13.44 -2.11 17.66
C LEU A 106 12.42 -3.18 17.23
N TYR A 107 11.96 -3.13 15.98
CA TYR A 107 10.82 -3.92 15.51
C TYR A 107 11.21 -5.22 14.79
N LEU A 108 12.47 -5.35 14.35
CA LEU A 108 12.95 -6.51 13.59
C LEU A 108 12.70 -7.86 14.29
N PRO A 109 12.91 -8.01 15.61
CA PRO A 109 12.60 -9.28 16.28
C PRO A 109 11.11 -9.65 16.17
N SER A 110 10.22 -8.66 16.34
CA SER A 110 8.77 -8.85 16.22
C SER A 110 8.34 -9.18 14.79
N LEU A 111 8.95 -8.53 13.79
CA LEU A 111 8.70 -8.83 12.38
C LEU A 111 9.04 -10.29 12.05
N GLN A 112 10.22 -10.76 12.48
CA GLN A 112 10.64 -12.14 12.25
C GLN A 112 9.65 -13.15 12.85
N GLU A 113 9.16 -12.89 14.06
CA GLU A 113 8.12 -13.73 14.68
C GLU A 113 6.80 -13.72 13.90
N GLN A 114 6.35 -12.55 13.45
CA GLN A 114 5.09 -12.41 12.71
C GLN A 114 5.14 -13.15 11.38
N ILE A 115 6.28 -13.10 10.69
CA ILE A 115 6.48 -13.80 9.42
C ILE A 115 6.45 -15.31 9.64
N LEU A 116 7.14 -15.81 10.66
CA LEU A 116 7.12 -17.24 11.03
C LEU A 116 5.69 -17.73 11.34
N LYS A 117 4.85 -16.85 11.92
CA LYS A 117 3.44 -17.13 12.21
C LYS A 117 2.54 -16.98 10.97
N SER A 118 2.90 -16.15 10.00
CA SER A 118 2.09 -15.86 8.81
C SER A 118 1.99 -17.06 7.85
N ASP A 119 3.01 -17.93 7.82
CA ASP A 119 3.00 -19.21 7.10
C ASP A 119 1.83 -20.14 7.52
N LEU A 120 1.15 -19.84 8.64
CA LEU A 120 0.10 -20.67 9.23
C LEU A 120 -1.32 -20.08 9.10
N ASN A 121 -1.49 -18.80 8.76
CA ASN A 121 -2.79 -18.09 8.87
C ASN A 121 -3.17 -17.32 7.60
N ASN A 122 -3.93 -17.95 6.69
CA ASN A 122 -4.20 -17.42 5.34
C ASN A 122 -5.48 -16.54 5.14
N ALA A 123 -6.30 -16.25 6.16
CA ALA A 123 -7.72 -16.03 5.85
C ALA A 123 -8.29 -14.58 5.76
N SER A 124 -7.63 -13.48 6.15
CA SER A 124 -8.39 -12.22 6.37
C SER A 124 -8.49 -11.23 5.19
N ILE A 125 -7.39 -10.90 4.50
CA ILE A 125 -7.40 -9.76 3.55
C ILE A 125 -8.14 -10.05 2.23
N ASP A 126 -8.24 -11.32 1.78
CA ASP A 126 -8.88 -11.62 0.48
C ASP A 126 -10.41 -11.47 0.52
N GLN A 127 -11.01 -11.49 1.72
CA GLN A 127 -12.43 -11.17 1.91
C GLN A 127 -12.70 -9.66 1.79
N ILE A 128 -11.66 -8.83 1.91
CA ILE A 128 -11.78 -7.37 2.05
C ILE A 128 -11.61 -6.65 0.71
N LEU A 129 -10.71 -7.16 -0.15
CA LEU A 129 -10.50 -6.67 -1.50
C LEU A 129 -10.79 -7.80 -2.47
N THR A 130 -11.99 -7.82 -3.04
CA THR A 130 -12.34 -8.77 -4.10
C THR A 130 -11.53 -8.39 -5.34
N PRO A 131 -10.61 -9.25 -5.82
CA PRO A 131 -9.91 -8.99 -7.08
C PRO A 131 -10.95 -9.08 -8.19
N GLN A 132 -11.42 -7.93 -8.66
CA GLN A 132 -12.33 -7.80 -9.80
C GLN A 132 -11.67 -6.86 -10.79
N GLN A 133 -11.88 -7.10 -12.09
CA GLN A 133 -11.38 -6.20 -13.13
C GLN A 133 -11.86 -4.78 -12.84
N ALA A 134 -10.91 -3.84 -12.83
CA ALA A 134 -11.14 -2.46 -12.43
C ALA A 134 -12.23 -1.74 -13.21
N LEU A 135 -12.45 -2.17 -14.44
CA LEU A 135 -13.34 -1.56 -15.39
C LEU A 135 -14.30 -2.64 -15.89
N GLN A 136 -15.48 -2.65 -15.30
CA GLN A 136 -16.65 -3.26 -15.94
C GLN A 136 -17.46 -2.13 -16.58
N SER A 137 -18.34 -2.44 -17.54
CA SER A 137 -19.14 -1.43 -18.26
C SER A 137 -19.79 -0.39 -17.33
N ASN A 138 -20.09 -0.78 -16.09
CA ASN A 138 -20.89 0.00 -15.14
C ASN A 138 -20.20 0.25 -13.80
N GLU A 139 -18.97 -0.25 -13.59
CA GLU A 139 -18.23 -0.10 -12.33
C GLU A 139 -16.75 0.21 -12.59
N LEU A 140 -16.26 1.25 -11.92
CA LEU A 140 -14.85 1.62 -11.83
C LEU A 140 -14.37 1.47 -10.39
N LYS A 141 -13.32 0.67 -10.17
CA LYS A 141 -12.62 0.55 -8.88
C LYS A 141 -11.16 0.99 -9.00
N LEU A 142 -10.73 1.88 -8.11
CA LEU A 142 -9.32 2.30 -8.05
C LEU A 142 -8.88 2.73 -6.65
N PHE A 143 -7.58 2.64 -6.40
CA PHE A 143 -6.91 3.37 -5.34
C PHE A 143 -6.59 4.79 -5.81
N TYR A 144 -6.90 5.79 -4.99
CA TYR A 144 -6.75 7.19 -5.34
C TYR A 144 -6.24 8.03 -4.17
N GLN A 145 -5.39 9.01 -4.49
CA GLN A 145 -4.96 10.07 -3.56
C GLN A 145 -5.24 11.43 -4.22
N PRO A 146 -6.14 12.24 -3.66
CA PRO A 146 -6.37 13.60 -4.12
C PRO A 146 -5.10 14.46 -4.02
N SER A 147 -4.92 15.40 -4.96
CA SER A 147 -3.85 16.37 -4.85
C SER A 147 -3.96 17.17 -3.54
N GLY A 148 -2.83 17.37 -2.86
CA GLY A 148 -2.78 18.08 -1.58
C GLY A 148 -3.31 17.30 -0.37
N ASP A 149 -3.64 16.02 -0.52
CA ASP A 149 -4.00 15.12 0.59
C ASP A 149 -2.93 14.04 0.76
N ILE A 150 -2.68 13.60 2.00
CA ILE A 150 -1.78 12.49 2.30
C ILE A 150 -2.50 11.14 2.28
N ASN A 151 -3.83 11.15 2.37
CA ASN A 151 -4.63 9.95 2.55
C ASN A 151 -4.88 9.23 1.22
N ILE A 152 -4.84 7.90 1.28
CA ILE A 152 -5.16 7.04 0.13
C ILE A 152 -6.55 6.45 0.38
N TYR A 153 -7.35 6.41 -0.68
CA TYR A 153 -8.72 5.94 -0.67
C TYR A 153 -8.89 4.76 -1.62
N ASN A 154 -9.63 3.74 -1.21
CA ASN A 154 -10.25 2.81 -2.13
C ASN A 154 -11.56 3.41 -2.62
N VAL A 155 -11.69 3.58 -3.94
CA VAL A 155 -12.81 4.26 -4.58
C VAL A 155 -13.56 3.25 -5.43
N THR A 156 -14.88 3.27 -5.32
CA THR A 156 -15.79 2.56 -6.23
C THR A 156 -16.74 3.58 -6.84
N CYS A 157 -16.89 3.56 -8.16
CA CYS A 157 -17.78 4.41 -8.92
C CYS A 157 -18.70 3.54 -9.77
N ASN A 158 -20.01 3.66 -9.55
CA ASN A 158 -21.03 2.85 -10.21
C ASN A 158 -21.99 3.71 -11.03
N SER A 159 -22.36 3.23 -12.22
CA SER A 159 -23.51 3.74 -12.97
C SER A 159 -24.81 3.35 -12.27
N ILE A 160 -25.68 4.31 -11.96
CA ILE A 160 -26.97 4.01 -11.31
C ILE A 160 -28.01 3.54 -12.33
N LEU A 161 -27.93 3.98 -13.58
CA LEU A 161 -28.96 3.71 -14.59
C LEU A 161 -29.02 2.25 -15.06
N GLN A 162 -28.00 1.42 -14.77
CA GLN A 162 -27.92 0.08 -15.36
C GLN A 162 -28.06 -1.11 -14.41
N ASP A 163 -27.90 -0.98 -13.09
CA ASP A 163 -28.21 -2.03 -12.09
C ASP A 163 -27.79 -1.55 -10.69
N TYR A 164 -28.50 -0.59 -10.09
CA TYR A 164 -28.23 -0.19 -8.71
C TYR A 164 -28.70 -1.28 -7.73
N HIS A 165 -27.86 -2.29 -7.54
CA HIS A 165 -27.93 -3.14 -6.36
C HIS A 165 -27.32 -2.37 -5.20
N GLN A 166 -28.14 -1.97 -4.22
CA GLN A 166 -27.63 -1.54 -2.93
C GLN A 166 -26.77 -2.67 -2.36
N ASN A 167 -25.45 -2.52 -2.45
CA ASN A 167 -24.54 -3.35 -1.68
C ASN A 167 -24.87 -3.06 -0.21
N VAL A 168 -25.43 -4.05 0.49
CA VAL A 168 -25.91 -3.96 1.88
C VAL A 168 -24.78 -3.64 2.88
N ASP A 169 -23.53 -3.56 2.41
CA ASP A 169 -22.37 -3.21 3.21
C ASP A 169 -22.02 -1.73 3.07
N ASP A 170 -22.68 -0.88 3.88
CA ASP A 170 -22.43 0.57 4.02
C ASP A 170 -21.08 0.89 4.69
N ASN A 171 -20.07 0.04 4.51
CA ASN A 171 -18.74 0.20 5.09
C ASN A 171 -17.86 1.14 4.24
N TYR A 172 -18.41 2.28 3.82
CA TYR A 172 -17.66 3.39 3.24
C TYR A 172 -17.60 4.58 4.21
N ASP A 173 -16.54 5.38 4.08
CA ASP A 173 -16.28 6.53 4.94
C ASP A 173 -16.87 7.83 4.36
N TYR A 174 -17.04 7.85 3.04
CA TYR A 174 -17.70 8.93 2.33
C TYR A 174 -18.37 8.42 1.05
N GLU A 175 -19.46 9.08 0.66
CA GLU A 175 -20.13 8.85 -0.60
C GLU A 175 -20.65 10.17 -1.18
N PHE A 176 -20.84 10.19 -2.49
CA PHE A 176 -21.53 11.26 -3.19
C PHE A 176 -22.06 10.79 -4.54
N PHE A 177 -23.02 11.54 -5.06
CA PHE A 177 -23.52 11.39 -6.41
C PHE A 177 -22.89 12.43 -7.34
N TYR A 178 -22.61 12.01 -8.57
CA TYR A 178 -22.07 12.83 -9.63
C TYR A 178 -22.87 12.64 -10.92
N GLU A 179 -23.53 13.71 -11.36
CA GLU A 179 -24.28 13.72 -12.62
C GLU A 179 -23.34 14.01 -13.78
N ILE A 180 -23.43 13.19 -14.82
CA ILE A 180 -22.86 13.40 -16.14
C ILE A 180 -24.02 13.41 -17.16
N PRO A 181 -23.83 13.92 -18.39
CA PRO A 181 -24.88 13.85 -19.40
C PRO A 181 -25.38 12.41 -19.56
N ASP A 182 -26.68 12.21 -19.39
CA ASP A 182 -27.38 10.93 -19.51
C ASP A 182 -27.02 9.83 -18.50
N ASP A 183 -26.31 10.13 -17.40
CA ASP A 183 -26.08 9.17 -16.30
C ASP A 183 -25.84 9.81 -14.92
N ILE A 184 -26.11 9.05 -13.87
CA ILE A 184 -25.79 9.40 -12.49
C ILE A 184 -24.81 8.36 -11.96
N ARG A 185 -23.64 8.84 -11.53
CA ARG A 185 -22.61 8.03 -10.91
C ARG A 185 -22.74 8.07 -9.38
N HIS A 186 -22.78 6.91 -8.73
CA HIS A 186 -22.62 6.77 -7.29
C HIS A 186 -21.15 6.50 -6.98
N VAL A 187 -20.52 7.38 -6.21
CA VAL A 187 -19.12 7.25 -5.83
C VAL A 187 -19.02 6.99 -4.34
N THR A 188 -18.41 5.88 -3.95
CA THR A 188 -18.08 5.55 -2.56
C THR A 188 -16.58 5.55 -2.36
N CYS A 189 -16.16 5.96 -1.17
CA CYS A 189 -14.76 6.11 -0.81
C CYS A 189 -14.51 5.50 0.56
N LYS A 190 -13.49 4.65 0.65
CA LYS A 190 -13.01 4.05 1.89
C LYS A 190 -11.59 4.52 2.17
N PHE A 191 -11.37 5.14 3.32
CA PHE A 191 -10.03 5.54 3.74
C PHE A 191 -9.18 4.30 4.06
N LEU A 192 -7.93 4.32 3.63
CA LEU A 192 -6.96 3.26 3.89
C LEU A 192 -5.84 3.79 4.78
N PRO A 193 -5.79 3.41 6.07
CA PRO A 193 -4.64 3.71 6.89
C PRO A 193 -3.39 3.03 6.34
N SER A 194 -2.24 3.67 6.58
CA SER A 194 -0.92 3.19 6.22
C SER A 194 -0.64 1.73 6.58
N SER A 195 -0.98 1.32 7.80
CA SER A 195 -0.91 -0.07 8.29
C SER A 195 -1.62 -1.07 7.39
N LEU A 196 -2.80 -0.71 6.90
CA LEU A 196 -3.60 -1.55 5.99
C LEU A 196 -2.99 -1.61 4.60
N ILE A 197 -2.48 -0.51 4.07
CA ILE A 197 -1.75 -0.49 2.80
C ILE A 197 -0.54 -1.43 2.88
N ILE A 198 0.25 -1.31 3.94
CA ILE A 198 1.39 -2.20 4.21
C ILE A 198 0.95 -3.66 4.30
N GLY A 199 -0.14 -3.95 5.01
CA GLY A 199 -0.70 -5.30 5.11
C GLY A 199 -1.12 -5.87 3.75
N ILE A 200 -1.79 -5.07 2.91
CA ILE A 200 -2.21 -5.47 1.55
C ILE A 200 -0.99 -5.76 0.68
N LEU A 201 -0.02 -4.85 0.63
CA LEU A 201 1.18 -4.98 -0.20
C LEU A 201 1.98 -6.22 0.18
N ASN A 202 2.28 -6.38 1.47
CA ASN A 202 3.06 -7.50 1.96
C ASN A 202 2.35 -8.84 1.77
N LYS A 203 1.03 -8.89 1.92
CA LYS A 203 0.29 -10.12 1.64
C LYS A 203 0.28 -10.43 0.15
N LYS A 204 0.00 -9.46 -0.72
CA LYS A 204 -0.15 -9.71 -2.16
C LYS A 204 1.18 -10.00 -2.86
N ILE A 205 2.26 -9.34 -2.46
CA ILE A 205 3.57 -9.47 -3.12
C ILE A 205 4.42 -10.55 -2.47
N TYR A 206 4.43 -10.61 -1.13
CA TYR A 206 5.33 -11.48 -0.36
C TYR A 206 4.62 -12.60 0.39
N GLY A 207 3.28 -12.65 0.38
CA GLY A 207 2.52 -13.65 1.13
C GLY A 207 2.48 -13.41 2.65
N ILE A 208 3.05 -12.30 3.15
CA ILE A 208 3.16 -12.03 4.58
C ILE A 208 1.87 -11.39 5.08
N ASN A 209 1.17 -12.10 5.96
CA ASN A 209 -0.08 -11.63 6.56
C ASN A 209 0.17 -10.92 7.89
N PHE A 210 -0.01 -9.60 7.89
CA PHE A 210 -0.10 -8.80 9.11
C PHE A 210 -1.55 -8.84 9.62
N ASP A 211 -1.77 -8.99 10.93
CA ASP A 211 -3.11 -8.89 11.50
C ASP A 211 -3.61 -7.45 11.39
N VAL A 212 -4.39 -7.17 10.35
CA VAL A 212 -4.96 -5.84 10.12
C VAL A 212 -6.48 -5.89 10.21
N ASN A 213 -7.01 -5.75 11.42
CA ASN A 213 -8.45 -5.61 11.68
C ASN A 213 -8.98 -4.18 11.41
N GLU A 214 -8.21 -3.33 10.72
CA GLU A 214 -8.50 -1.88 10.62
C GLU A 214 -9.43 -1.50 9.47
N PHE A 215 -9.61 -2.35 8.45
CA PHE A 215 -10.45 -2.02 7.28
C PHE A 215 -11.93 -1.83 7.63
N LYS A 216 -12.43 -2.53 8.66
CA LYS A 216 -13.84 -2.45 9.09
C LYS A 216 -14.14 -1.20 9.94
N ARG A 217 -13.13 -0.43 10.32
CA ARG A 217 -13.34 0.79 11.11
C ARG A 217 -13.85 1.90 10.20
N LYS A 218 -14.94 2.55 10.60
CA LYS A 218 -15.44 3.75 9.93
C LYS A 218 -14.55 4.94 10.29
N HIS A 219 -14.03 5.62 9.29
CA HIS A 219 -13.19 6.80 9.48
C HIS A 219 -13.99 8.06 9.15
N THR A 220 -14.01 9.03 10.07
CA THR A 220 -14.74 10.28 9.87
C THR A 220 -13.83 11.29 9.16
N LEU A 221 -14.05 11.48 7.86
CA LEU A 221 -13.36 12.53 7.10
C LEU A 221 -13.84 13.94 7.49
N THR A 222 -12.91 14.87 7.57
CA THR A 222 -13.18 16.30 7.71
C THR A 222 -13.93 16.85 6.49
N LEU A 223 -14.63 17.98 6.65
CA LEU A 223 -15.32 18.64 5.54
C LEU A 223 -14.35 18.99 4.39
N GLN A 224 -13.14 19.45 4.74
CA GLN A 224 -12.11 19.80 3.78
C GLN A 224 -11.65 18.58 2.97
N GLN A 225 -11.38 17.44 3.63
CA GLN A 225 -11.03 16.20 2.95
C GLN A 225 -12.15 15.73 2.01
N LYS A 226 -13.41 15.77 2.47
CA LYS A 226 -14.57 15.40 1.64
C LYS A 226 -14.70 16.28 0.40
N PHE A 227 -14.55 17.60 0.56
CA PHE A 227 -14.61 18.54 -0.56
C PHE A 227 -13.47 18.33 -1.56
N ASN A 228 -12.23 18.19 -1.05
CA ASN A 228 -11.05 17.94 -1.88
C ASN A 228 -11.18 16.63 -2.66
N LEU A 229 -11.58 15.55 -1.98
CA LEU A 229 -11.78 14.23 -2.56
C LEU A 229 -12.85 14.27 -3.66
N LYS A 230 -14.01 14.89 -3.39
CA LYS A 230 -15.09 15.03 -4.37
C LYS A 230 -14.65 15.80 -5.62
N LEU A 231 -13.97 16.94 -5.44
CA LEU A 231 -13.53 17.78 -6.56
C LEU A 231 -12.53 17.04 -7.46
N ASN A 232 -11.52 16.42 -6.84
CA ASN A 232 -10.46 15.71 -7.55
C ASN A 232 -10.98 14.45 -8.25
N LEU A 233 -11.88 13.69 -7.62
CA LEU A 233 -12.43 12.47 -8.22
C LEU A 233 -13.30 12.76 -9.44
N LYS A 234 -14.09 13.85 -9.44
CA LYS A 234 -14.87 14.24 -10.62
C LYS A 234 -13.97 14.46 -11.84
N ASN A 235 -12.87 15.21 -11.65
CA ASN A 235 -11.91 15.46 -12.71
C ASN A 235 -11.26 14.15 -13.17
N ARG A 236 -10.85 13.30 -12.22
CA ARG A 236 -10.17 12.04 -12.54
C ARG A 236 -11.06 11.02 -13.26
N ILE A 237 -12.31 10.89 -12.84
CA ILE A 237 -13.31 10.00 -13.47
C ILE A 237 -13.51 10.44 -14.93
N HIS A 238 -13.70 11.75 -15.15
CA HIS A 238 -13.80 12.33 -16.48
C HIS A 238 -12.54 12.11 -17.35
N GLU A 239 -11.33 12.25 -16.79
CA GLU A 239 -10.06 11.98 -17.50
C GLU A 239 -9.92 10.53 -17.96
N ILE A 240 -10.40 9.57 -17.16
CA ILE A 240 -10.34 8.13 -17.47
C ILE A 240 -11.42 7.74 -18.51
N GLY A 241 -12.36 8.64 -18.82
CA GLY A 241 -13.45 8.39 -19.75
C GLY A 241 -14.53 7.46 -19.16
N PHE A 242 -14.68 7.48 -17.84
CA PHE A 242 -15.74 6.79 -17.10
C PHE A 242 -16.78 7.78 -16.60
#